data_AF-A0A7R9KVA4-F1
#
_entry.id   AF-A0A7R9KVA4-F1
#
_cell.length_a   1.000
_cell.length_b   1.000
_cell.length_c   1.000
_cell.angle_alpha   90.00
_cell.angle_beta   90.00
_cell.angle_gamma   90.00
#
_symmetry.space_group_name_H-M   'P 1'
#
loop_
_entity.id
_entity.type
_entity.pdbx_description
1 polymer ?
#
loop_
_entity_poly.entity_id
_entity_poly.type
_entity_poly.pdbx_seq_one_letter_code
_entity_poly.pdbx_strand_id
1 'polypeptide(L)'
;MLIIALLDEDDDLSEVQPDAVPNEVREWLASTFTNKSNNSQKRRPEDKPKFRSVAHAIRAGIMVDRIYRRLAGATALHIPPDAAVLLKGVDEWCFDVFALNNTCKGQVLRCLSADLLNRYGLIHKFKIPSSNLEKFLLQIEQGYTKYSNPYHNNLHAADVTQTVHYSLWATGLAEFPSILCLI
;
A
#
# COMPACT_ATOMS: atom_id res chain seq x y z
N MET A 1 17.84 24.16 20.10
CA MET A 1 18.79 23.19 20.68
C MET A 1 18.38 22.96 22.13
N LEU A 2 17.61 21.91 22.37
CA LEU A 2 17.44 21.16 23.64
C LEU A 2 16.48 20.02 23.28
N ILE A 3 17.03 18.91 22.80
CA ILE A 3 17.15 17.65 23.54
C ILE A 3 15.76 17.15 23.94
N ILE A 4 15.34 16.18 23.12
CA ILE A 4 14.33 15.15 23.37
C ILE A 4 14.43 14.73 24.84
N ALA A 5 13.45 15.12 25.64
CA ALA A 5 13.15 14.42 26.88
C ALA A 5 12.62 13.06 26.45
N LEU A 6 13.53 12.09 26.38
CA LEU A 6 13.21 10.68 26.41
C LEU A 6 12.36 10.50 27.66
N LEU A 7 11.06 10.32 27.46
CA LEU A 7 10.21 9.81 28.53
C LEU A 7 10.86 8.51 28.98
N ASP A 8 11.11 8.44 30.29
CA ASP A 8 11.68 7.30 30.99
C ASP A 8 10.95 6.01 30.56
N GLU A 9 11.56 5.30 29.61
CA GLU A 9 11.31 3.89 29.35
C GLU A 9 12.07 3.11 30.43
N ASP A 10 11.65 3.25 31.69
CA ASP A 10 11.91 2.22 32.70
C ASP A 10 11.10 0.98 32.31
N ASP A 11 11.67 0.23 31.36
CA ASP A 11 11.81 -1.22 31.28
C ASP A 11 10.92 -2.08 32.21
N ASP A 12 9.61 -1.93 32.12
CA ASP A 12 8.62 -2.85 32.70
C ASP A 12 8.35 -4.06 31.77
N LEU A 13 9.36 -4.46 30.99
CA LEU A 13 9.36 -5.69 30.18
C LEU A 13 10.01 -6.87 30.94
N SER A 14 10.38 -6.68 32.20
CA SER A 14 11.21 -7.63 32.96
C SER A 14 10.47 -8.76 33.68
N GLU A 15 9.15 -8.94 33.47
CA GLU A 15 8.41 -10.11 34.01
C GLU A 15 7.60 -10.88 32.95
N VAL A 16 8.15 -11.11 31.76
CA VAL A 16 7.58 -12.14 30.87
C VAL A 16 8.06 -13.52 31.34
N GLN A 17 7.21 -14.24 32.07
CA GLN A 17 7.44 -15.64 32.43
C GLN A 17 7.77 -16.47 31.17
N PRO A 18 8.87 -17.25 31.14
CA PRO A 18 9.29 -18.05 29.96
C PRO A 18 8.22 -19.02 29.43
N ASP A 19 7.22 -19.34 30.27
CA ASP A 19 6.11 -20.25 30.00
C ASP A 19 4.82 -19.52 29.54
N ALA A 20 4.85 -18.20 29.35
CA ALA A 20 3.66 -17.40 29.03
C ALA A 20 3.08 -17.63 27.62
N VAL A 21 3.87 -18.20 26.71
CA VAL A 21 3.45 -18.45 25.31
C VAL A 21 3.37 -19.96 25.08
N PRO A 22 2.20 -20.51 24.72
CA PRO A 22 2.05 -21.94 24.42
C PRO A 22 3.03 -22.42 23.35
N ASN A 23 3.52 -23.65 23.49
CA ASN A 23 4.48 -24.23 22.54
C ASN A 23 3.95 -24.25 21.10
N GLU A 24 2.65 -24.49 20.91
CA GLU A 24 2.00 -24.43 19.58
C GLU A 24 2.14 -23.05 18.93
N VAL A 25 1.94 -21.97 19.69
CA VAL A 25 2.09 -20.59 19.20
C VAL A 25 3.56 -20.32 18.86
N ARG A 26 4.50 -20.80 19.69
CA ARG A 26 5.94 -20.65 19.44
C ARG A 26 6.39 -21.40 18.18
N GLU A 27 5.90 -22.62 17.98
CA GLU A 27 6.18 -23.43 16.80
C GLU A 27 5.54 -22.84 15.54
N TRP A 28 4.32 -22.31 15.65
CA TRP A 28 3.66 -21.60 14.56
C TRP A 28 4.42 -20.32 14.18
N LEU A 29 4.84 -19.51 15.16
CA LEU A 29 5.67 -18.33 14.93
C LEU A 29 7.00 -18.70 14.26
N ALA A 30 7.67 -19.74 14.75
CA ALA A 30 8.93 -20.21 14.18
C ALA A 30 8.73 -20.71 12.74
N SER A 31 7.69 -21.49 12.46
CA SER A 31 7.44 -22.00 11.10
C SER A 31 6.99 -20.94 10.11
N THR A 32 6.27 -19.91 10.57
CA THR A 32 5.70 -18.85 9.72
C THR A 32 6.69 -17.71 9.47
N PHE A 33 7.43 -17.28 10.50
CA PHE A 33 8.28 -16.09 10.45
C PHE A 33 9.79 -16.36 10.53
N THR A 34 10.23 -17.61 10.78
CA THR A 34 11.67 -17.96 10.78
C THR A 34 12.01 -18.96 9.69
N ASN A 35 13.02 -18.65 8.88
CA ASN A 35 13.44 -19.50 7.78
C ASN A 35 14.45 -20.55 8.28
N LYS A 36 14.10 -21.85 8.28
CA LYS A 36 15.10 -22.93 8.39
C LYS A 36 15.76 -23.18 7.02
N SER A 37 16.52 -22.19 6.53
CA SER A 37 17.26 -22.33 5.27
C SER A 37 18.62 -23.01 5.49
N ASN A 38 18.63 -24.34 5.55
CA ASN A 38 19.84 -25.13 5.32
C ASN A 38 20.07 -25.32 3.81
N ASN A 39 20.94 -24.47 3.23
CA ASN A 39 22.04 -24.80 2.31
C ASN A 39 22.38 -23.64 1.36
N SER A 40 23.49 -22.98 1.70
CA SER A 40 24.64 -22.76 0.82
C SER A 40 24.40 -22.75 -0.70
N GLN A 41 24.27 -21.55 -1.27
CA GLN A 41 24.96 -21.21 -2.51
C GLN A 41 25.68 -19.87 -2.34
N LYS A 42 27.02 -19.92 -2.50
CA LYS A 42 27.94 -18.77 -2.54
C LYS A 42 27.40 -17.70 -3.51
N ARG A 43 27.12 -16.49 -3.01
CA ARG A 43 26.91 -15.31 -3.87
C ARG A 43 28.27 -14.62 -4.13
N ARG A 44 28.56 -14.36 -5.41
CA ARG A 44 29.70 -13.58 -5.90
C ARG A 44 29.49 -12.09 -5.56
N PRO A 45 30.56 -11.27 -5.48
CA PRO A 45 30.43 -9.86 -5.17
C PRO A 45 29.95 -9.09 -6.40
N GLU A 46 28.81 -8.42 -6.32
CA GLU A 46 28.34 -7.48 -7.34
C GLU A 46 28.36 -6.04 -6.80
N ASP A 47 28.83 -5.13 -7.65
CA ASP A 47 29.14 -3.74 -7.36
C ASP A 47 27.89 -2.90 -7.04
N LYS A 48 27.98 -2.13 -5.93
CA LYS A 48 26.95 -1.16 -5.51
C LYS A 48 26.99 0.09 -6.40
N PRO A 49 25.88 0.52 -7.04
CA PRO A 49 25.83 1.82 -7.70
C PRO A 49 25.73 2.94 -6.64
N LYS A 50 26.64 3.91 -6.73
CA LYS A 50 26.71 5.06 -5.80
C LYS A 50 25.78 6.19 -6.27
N PHE A 51 24.94 6.65 -5.35
CA PHE A 51 24.06 7.81 -5.47
C PHE A 51 24.86 9.06 -5.82
N ARG A 52 24.62 9.65 -7.00
CA ARG A 52 25.01 11.02 -7.32
C ARG A 52 23.86 11.73 -8.04
N SER A 53 23.50 12.89 -7.47
CA SER A 53 22.63 13.96 -8.00
C SER A 53 21.23 14.08 -7.39
N VAL A 54 21.19 14.33 -6.07
CA VAL A 54 19.99 14.75 -5.32
C VAL A 54 19.77 16.28 -5.37
N ALA A 55 20.67 17.05 -5.98
CA ALA A 55 20.67 18.52 -5.82
C ALA A 55 19.81 19.33 -6.83
N HIS A 56 19.22 18.71 -7.87
CA HIS A 56 18.41 19.44 -8.87
C HIS A 56 16.91 19.12 -8.87
N ALA A 57 16.47 18.06 -8.19
CA ALA A 57 15.05 17.66 -8.15
C ALA A 57 14.22 18.44 -7.11
N ILE A 58 14.89 19.12 -6.18
CA ILE A 58 14.26 19.82 -5.04
C ILE A 58 13.49 21.09 -5.48
N ARG A 59 13.69 21.60 -6.70
CA ARG A 59 13.08 22.85 -7.17
C ARG A 59 11.85 22.74 -8.09
N ALA A 60 11.29 21.55 -8.31
CA ALA A 60 10.14 21.38 -9.23
C ALA A 60 8.94 20.59 -8.68
N GLY A 61 9.05 19.94 -7.51
CA GLY A 61 7.98 19.04 -7.01
C GLY A 61 6.88 19.72 -6.20
N ILE A 62 7.20 20.83 -5.52
CA ILE A 62 6.31 21.51 -4.57
C ILE A 62 5.46 22.58 -5.28
N MET A 63 4.78 22.23 -6.38
CA MET A 63 3.73 23.09 -6.97
C MET A 63 2.86 22.38 -8.03
N VAL A 64 2.78 21.05 -8.04
CA VAL A 64 2.05 20.33 -9.10
C VAL A 64 0.77 19.66 -8.58
N ASP A 65 0.59 19.62 -7.26
CA ASP A 65 -0.51 18.91 -6.61
C ASP A 65 -1.89 19.58 -6.79
N ARG A 66 -1.92 20.90 -7.01
CA ARG A 66 -3.18 21.68 -7.07
C ARG A 66 -3.77 21.83 -8.48
N ILE A 67 -2.96 21.70 -9.54
CA ILE A 67 -3.41 21.90 -10.93
C ILE A 67 -3.93 20.59 -11.53
N TYR A 68 -3.32 19.44 -11.21
CA TYR A 68 -3.74 18.14 -11.77
C TYR A 68 -5.09 17.66 -11.26
N ARG A 69 -5.49 18.03 -10.02
CA ARG A 69 -6.85 17.79 -9.50
C ARG A 69 -7.97 18.35 -10.39
N ARG A 70 -7.67 19.32 -11.27
CA ARG A 70 -8.65 20.00 -12.13
C ARG A 70 -8.68 19.52 -13.59
N LEU A 71 -7.68 18.76 -14.03
CA LEU A 71 -7.55 18.28 -15.42
C LEU A 71 -7.96 16.82 -15.63
N ALA A 72 -8.31 16.08 -14.57
CA ALA A 72 -8.77 14.68 -14.61
C ALA A 72 -10.21 14.49 -15.18
N GLY A 73 -10.65 15.38 -16.06
CA GLY A 73 -12.00 15.38 -16.64
C GLY A 73 -12.22 14.47 -17.84
N ALA A 74 -11.26 13.62 -18.23
CA ALA A 74 -11.42 12.82 -19.44
C ALA A 74 -10.60 11.53 -19.42
N THR A 75 -11.00 10.57 -18.56
CA THR A 75 -10.79 9.10 -18.68
C THR A 75 -11.12 8.37 -17.36
N ALA A 76 -12.21 8.75 -16.68
CA ALA A 76 -12.55 8.16 -15.38
C ALA A 76 -13.11 6.74 -15.57
N LEU A 77 -12.44 5.75 -14.97
CA LEU A 77 -13.05 4.43 -14.75
C LEU A 77 -14.33 4.64 -13.94
N HIS A 78 -15.40 3.89 -14.27
CA HIS A 78 -16.69 4.11 -13.63
C HIS A 78 -16.66 3.65 -12.17
N ILE A 79 -16.61 4.58 -11.23
CA ILE A 79 -16.74 4.32 -9.78
C ILE A 79 -18.16 4.70 -9.35
N PRO A 80 -18.90 3.82 -8.63
CA PRO A 80 -20.23 4.16 -8.11
C PRO A 80 -20.19 5.46 -7.27
N PRO A 81 -21.18 6.37 -7.40
CA PRO A 81 -21.17 7.64 -6.66
C PRO A 81 -21.04 7.46 -5.14
N ASP A 82 -21.72 6.47 -4.58
CA ASP A 82 -21.67 6.16 -3.15
C ASP A 82 -20.25 5.70 -2.74
N ALA A 83 -19.56 4.94 -3.61
CA ALA A 83 -18.18 4.51 -3.35
C ALA A 83 -17.23 5.70 -3.41
N ALA A 84 -17.45 6.64 -4.34
CA ALA A 84 -16.68 7.88 -4.42
C ALA A 84 -16.81 8.76 -3.18
N VAL A 85 -17.92 8.67 -2.43
CA VAL A 85 -18.05 9.34 -1.12
C VAL A 85 -17.11 8.72 -0.09
N LEU A 86 -17.11 7.38 0.01
CA LEU A 86 -16.23 6.66 0.95
C LEU A 86 -14.75 6.88 0.63
N LEU A 87 -14.38 6.83 -0.65
CA LEU A 87 -13.00 7.05 -1.14
C LEU A 87 -12.42 8.42 -0.80
N LYS A 88 -13.21 9.38 -0.30
CA LYS A 88 -12.67 10.63 0.25
C LYS A 88 -11.83 10.41 1.51
N GLY A 89 -12.18 9.41 2.32
CA GLY A 89 -11.47 9.03 3.53
C GLY A 89 -10.35 8.01 3.31
N VAL A 90 -9.95 7.72 2.07
CA VAL A 90 -8.93 6.70 1.76
C VAL A 90 -7.56 6.99 2.39
N ASP A 91 -7.29 8.26 2.72
CA ASP A 91 -6.05 8.70 3.38
C ASP A 91 -6.08 8.50 4.92
N GLU A 92 -7.15 7.93 5.48
CA GLU A 92 -7.33 7.69 6.92
C GLU A 92 -6.95 6.26 7.31
N TRP A 93 -6.35 6.09 8.50
CA TRP A 93 -6.04 4.76 9.05
C TRP A 93 -7.31 3.94 9.34
N CYS A 94 -8.40 4.61 9.74
CA CYS A 94 -9.68 4.00 10.06
C CYS A 94 -10.59 3.82 8.84
N PHE A 95 -10.02 3.78 7.63
CA PHE A 95 -10.79 3.59 6.40
C PHE A 95 -11.54 2.24 6.41
N ASP A 96 -12.86 2.29 6.20
CA ASP A 96 -13.70 1.09 6.18
C ASP A 96 -13.72 0.44 4.79
N VAL A 97 -12.78 -0.49 4.58
CA VAL A 97 -12.67 -1.28 3.35
C VAL A 97 -13.90 -2.19 3.12
N PHE A 98 -14.60 -2.60 4.18
CA PHE A 98 -15.81 -3.43 4.06
C PHE A 98 -16.99 -2.60 3.55
N ALA A 99 -17.17 -1.38 4.05
CA ALA A 99 -18.17 -0.45 3.53
C ALA A 99 -17.91 -0.12 2.05
N LEU A 100 -16.65 0.08 1.67
CA LEU A 100 -16.29 0.26 0.27
C LEU A 100 -16.66 -0.97 -0.57
N ASN A 101 -16.37 -2.18 -0.08
CA ASN A 101 -16.69 -3.42 -0.79
C ASN A 101 -18.18 -3.60 -1.05
N ASN A 102 -19.01 -3.33 -0.04
CA ASN A 102 -20.47 -3.39 -0.18
C ASN A 102 -20.95 -2.40 -1.26
N THR A 103 -20.42 -1.18 -1.23
CA THR A 103 -20.80 -0.12 -2.16
C THR A 103 -20.32 -0.39 -3.60
N CYS A 104 -19.18 -1.06 -3.73
CA CYS A 104 -18.64 -1.53 -5.00
C CYS A 104 -19.19 -2.89 -5.44
N LYS A 105 -20.22 -3.42 -4.78
CA LYS A 105 -20.89 -4.68 -5.13
C LYS A 105 -19.92 -5.86 -5.26
N GLY A 106 -18.95 -5.93 -4.35
CA GLY A 106 -17.93 -6.99 -4.35
C GLY A 106 -16.74 -6.74 -5.27
N GLN A 107 -16.61 -5.55 -5.89
CA GLN A 107 -15.48 -5.17 -6.75
C GLN A 107 -14.56 -4.14 -6.07
N VAL A 108 -14.23 -4.39 -4.80
CA VAL A 108 -13.53 -3.43 -3.94
C VAL A 108 -12.13 -3.10 -4.42
N LEU A 109 -11.38 -4.09 -4.89
CA LEU A 109 -10.01 -3.91 -5.34
C LEU A 109 -9.98 -3.07 -6.61
N ARG A 110 -10.85 -3.36 -7.58
CA ARG A 110 -11.02 -2.58 -8.81
C ARG A 110 -11.41 -1.13 -8.52
N CYS A 111 -12.35 -0.88 -7.60
CA CYS A 111 -12.74 0.47 -7.20
C CYS A 111 -11.58 1.25 -6.56
N LEU A 112 -10.92 0.66 -5.56
CA LEU A 112 -9.84 1.30 -4.81
C LEU A 112 -8.63 1.59 -5.73
N SER A 113 -8.19 0.60 -6.52
CA SER A 113 -7.07 0.77 -7.45
C SER A 113 -7.37 1.83 -8.51
N ALA A 114 -8.61 1.87 -9.04
CA ALA A 114 -9.01 2.90 -9.99
C ALA A 114 -8.89 4.32 -9.40
N ASP A 115 -9.33 4.51 -8.15
CA ASP A 115 -9.22 5.80 -7.45
C ASP A 115 -7.77 6.18 -7.19
N LEU A 116 -6.98 5.28 -6.62
CA LEU A 116 -5.58 5.53 -6.28
C LEU A 116 -4.73 5.82 -7.53
N LEU A 117 -4.83 5.00 -8.58
CA LEU A 117 -4.09 5.23 -9.83
C LEU A 117 -4.43 6.60 -10.46
N ASN A 118 -5.68 7.03 -10.33
CA ASN A 118 -6.12 8.35 -10.78
C ASN A 118 -5.60 9.47 -9.87
N ARG A 119 -5.72 9.33 -8.54
CA ARG A 119 -5.21 10.28 -7.53
C ARG A 119 -3.71 10.54 -7.68
N TYR A 120 -2.93 9.48 -7.91
CA TYR A 120 -1.49 9.58 -8.13
C TYR A 120 -1.11 10.02 -9.55
N GLY A 121 -2.09 10.25 -10.43
CA GLY A 121 -1.87 10.68 -11.81
C GLY A 121 -1.14 9.63 -12.68
N LEU A 122 -1.08 8.38 -12.25
CA LEU A 122 -0.33 7.31 -12.91
C LEU A 122 -0.94 6.93 -14.25
N ILE A 123 -2.28 6.96 -14.33
CA ILE A 123 -3.02 6.71 -15.58
C ILE A 123 -2.55 7.66 -16.67
N HIS A 124 -2.50 8.96 -16.39
CA HIS A 124 -2.07 9.98 -17.34
C HIS A 124 -0.56 9.92 -17.59
N LYS A 125 0.25 9.80 -16.53
CA LYS A 125 1.72 9.76 -16.61
C LYS A 125 2.22 8.66 -17.53
N PHE A 126 1.66 7.46 -17.41
CA PHE A 126 2.04 6.30 -18.22
C PHE A 126 1.17 6.13 -19.47
N LYS A 127 0.23 7.06 -19.74
CA LYS A 127 -0.67 7.03 -20.89
C LYS A 127 -1.43 5.70 -20.98
N ILE A 128 -1.92 5.21 -19.85
CA ILE A 128 -2.61 3.92 -19.75
C ILE A 128 -4.01 4.07 -20.38
N PRO A 129 -4.35 3.28 -21.42
CA PRO A 129 -5.69 3.33 -21.99
C PRO A 129 -6.73 2.83 -20.97
N SER A 130 -7.80 3.59 -20.72
CA SER A 130 -8.83 3.24 -19.73
C SER A 130 -9.46 1.87 -19.96
N SER A 131 -9.67 1.48 -21.22
CA SER A 131 -10.22 0.18 -21.57
C SER A 131 -9.29 -0.97 -21.19
N ASN A 132 -7.98 -0.78 -21.31
CA ASN A 132 -6.99 -1.76 -20.89
C ASN A 132 -6.91 -1.83 -19.37
N LEU A 133 -6.94 -0.66 -18.70
CA LEU A 133 -6.90 -0.60 -17.25
C LEU A 133 -8.14 -1.24 -16.61
N GLU A 134 -9.34 -0.94 -17.12
CA GLU A 134 -10.60 -1.55 -16.65
C GLU A 134 -10.54 -3.08 -16.78
N LYS A 135 -10.14 -3.59 -17.96
CA LYS A 135 -10.01 -5.03 -18.17
C LYS A 135 -9.00 -5.66 -17.22
N PHE A 136 -7.86 -5.01 -17.03
CA PHE A 136 -6.81 -5.48 -16.12
C PHE A 136 -7.31 -5.58 -14.68
N LEU A 137 -7.92 -4.51 -14.16
CA LEU A 137 -8.46 -4.48 -12.80
C LEU A 137 -9.56 -5.54 -12.60
N LEU A 138 -10.46 -5.70 -13.57
CA LEU A 138 -11.49 -6.76 -13.51
C LEU A 138 -10.90 -8.17 -13.53
N GLN A 139 -9.81 -8.41 -14.27
CA GLN A 139 -9.13 -9.70 -14.27
C GLN A 139 -8.42 -10.00 -12.94
N ILE A 140 -7.79 -8.99 -12.31
CA ILE A 140 -7.21 -9.14 -10.97
C ILE A 140 -8.30 -9.46 -9.96
N GLU A 141 -9.40 -8.71 -9.95
CA GLU A 141 -10.55 -8.93 -9.08
C GLU A 141 -11.04 -10.39 -9.17
N GLN A 142 -11.29 -10.86 -10.40
CA GLN A 142 -11.72 -12.23 -10.67
C GLN A 142 -10.69 -13.27 -10.20
N GLY A 143 -9.41 -12.99 -10.36
CA GLY A 143 -8.33 -13.85 -9.89
C GLY A 143 -8.38 -14.09 -8.38
N TYR A 144 -8.59 -13.03 -7.60
CA TYR A 144 -8.72 -13.11 -6.15
C TYR A 144 -10.02 -13.79 -5.69
N THR A 145 -11.13 -13.61 -6.41
CA THR A 145 -12.43 -14.22 -6.04
C THR A 145 -12.58 -15.67 -6.50
N LYS A 146 -11.68 -16.18 -7.36
CA LYS A 146 -11.81 -17.47 -8.06
C LYS A 146 -12.09 -18.67 -7.14
N TYR A 147 -11.48 -18.69 -5.95
CA TYR A 147 -11.51 -19.84 -5.05
C TYR A 147 -12.33 -19.61 -3.79
N SER A 148 -13.02 -18.48 -3.67
CA SER A 148 -13.80 -18.12 -2.47
C SER A 148 -12.98 -18.28 -1.17
N ASN A 149 -11.70 -17.88 -1.21
CA ASN A 149 -10.83 -17.94 -0.04
C ASN A 149 -11.41 -17.07 1.09
N PRO A 150 -11.49 -17.58 2.33
CA PRO A 150 -12.10 -16.83 3.42
C PRO A 150 -11.31 -15.56 3.80
N TYR A 151 -9.99 -15.57 3.59
CA TYR A 151 -9.13 -14.43 3.93
C TYR A 151 -8.34 -13.87 2.73
N HIS A 152 -7.59 -14.72 2.00
CA HIS A 152 -6.79 -14.30 0.84
C HIS A 152 -7.66 -14.06 -0.41
N ASN A 153 -8.47 -13.02 -0.35
CA ASN A 153 -9.42 -12.60 -1.38
C ASN A 153 -9.19 -11.14 -1.78
N ASN A 154 -10.07 -10.62 -2.62
CA ASN A 154 -10.04 -9.27 -3.18
C ASN A 154 -10.15 -8.18 -2.09
N LEU A 155 -10.93 -8.45 -1.04
CA LEU A 155 -11.09 -7.56 0.10
C LEU A 155 -9.78 -7.40 0.87
N HIS A 156 -9.10 -8.49 1.18
CA HIS A 156 -7.79 -8.43 1.83
C HIS A 156 -6.74 -7.73 0.95
N ALA A 157 -6.75 -7.97 -0.36
CA ALA A 157 -5.86 -7.26 -1.29
C ALA A 157 -6.12 -5.75 -1.30
N ALA A 158 -7.40 -5.33 -1.26
CA ALA A 158 -7.76 -3.92 -1.18
C ALA A 158 -7.32 -3.30 0.16
N ASP A 159 -7.51 -4.00 1.27
CA ASP A 159 -7.09 -3.56 2.62
C ASP A 159 -5.57 -3.31 2.69
N VAL A 160 -4.77 -4.27 2.20
CA VAL A 160 -3.31 -4.11 2.10
C VAL A 160 -2.93 -2.95 1.18
N THR A 161 -3.62 -2.79 0.05
CA THR A 161 -3.35 -1.70 -0.90
C THR A 161 -3.62 -0.33 -0.27
N GLN A 162 -4.74 -0.18 0.44
CA GLN A 162 -5.06 1.06 1.15
C GLN A 162 -4.10 1.32 2.31
N THR A 163 -3.68 0.29 3.04
CA THR A 163 -2.70 0.41 4.12
C THR A 163 -1.33 0.87 3.60
N VAL A 164 -0.88 0.34 2.46
CA VAL A 164 0.35 0.81 1.79
C VAL A 164 0.20 2.27 1.37
N HIS A 165 -0.94 2.62 0.73
CA HIS A 165 -1.25 4.01 0.39
C HIS A 165 -1.19 4.94 1.62
N TYR A 166 -1.87 4.59 2.71
CA TYR A 166 -1.84 5.34 3.96
C TYR A 166 -0.41 5.51 4.49
N SER A 167 0.36 4.42 4.53
CA SER A 167 1.74 4.45 5.01
C SER A 167 2.59 5.42 4.19
N LEU A 168 2.43 5.42 2.87
CA LEU A 168 3.12 6.34 1.96
C LEU A 168 2.65 7.79 2.12
N TRP A 169 1.36 7.99 2.35
CA TRP A 169 0.76 9.31 2.59
C TRP A 169 1.22 9.90 3.93
N ALA A 170 1.02 9.18 5.03
CA ALA A 170 1.30 9.62 6.39
C ALA A 170 2.79 9.91 6.63
N THR A 171 3.69 9.20 5.94
CA THR A 171 5.14 9.41 6.04
C THR A 171 5.68 10.43 5.03
N GLY A 172 4.85 10.91 4.10
CA GLY A 172 5.28 11.75 2.97
C GLY A 172 6.12 11.01 1.92
N LEU A 173 6.28 9.68 2.03
CA LEU A 173 7.04 8.89 1.07
C LEU A 173 6.39 8.83 -0.33
N ALA A 174 5.09 9.10 -0.42
CA ALA A 174 4.38 9.25 -1.69
C ALA A 174 4.99 10.32 -2.62
N GLU A 175 5.75 11.29 -2.08
CA GLU A 175 6.40 12.34 -2.85
C GLU A 175 7.61 11.83 -3.68
N PHE A 176 8.13 10.64 -3.36
CA PHE A 176 9.26 10.06 -4.09
C PHE A 176 8.78 9.29 -5.33
N PRO A 177 9.16 9.71 -6.54
CA PRO A 177 8.63 9.12 -7.77
C PRO A 177 8.95 7.63 -7.96
N SER A 178 10.01 7.14 -7.32
CA SER A 178 10.39 5.71 -7.33
C SER A 178 9.47 4.84 -6.49
N ILE A 179 8.78 5.42 -5.50
CA ILE A 179 7.94 4.72 -4.53
C ILE A 179 6.50 4.56 -5.05
N LEU A 180 6.08 5.44 -5.98
CA LEU A 180 4.77 5.38 -6.64
C LEU A 180 4.52 4.08 -7.45
N CYS A 181 5.56 3.29 -7.74
CA CYS A 181 5.39 1.98 -8.39
C CYS A 181 4.98 0.85 -7.43
N LEU A 182 4.91 1.12 -6.12
CA LEU A 182 4.49 0.14 -5.11
C LEU A 182 2.96 0.08 -4.92
N ILE A 183 2.22 0.95 -5.61
CA ILE A 183 0.75 1.05 -5.62
C ILE A 183 0.23 0.53 -6.95
#